data_AF-A0A821JGT5-F1
#
_entry.id   AF-A0A821JGT5-F1
#
_cell.length_a   1.000
_cell.length_b   1.000
_cell.length_c   1.000
_cell.angle_alpha   90.00
_cell.angle_beta   90.00
_cell.angle_gamma   90.00
#
_symmetry.space_group_name_H-M   'P 1'
#
loop_
_entity.id
_entity.type
_entity.pdbx_description
1 polymer ?
#
loop_
_entity_poly.entity_id
_entity_poly.type
_entity_poly.pdbx_seq_one_letter_code
_entity_poly.pdbx_strand_id
1 'polypeptide(L)' 'TTAIGALLGCLIGLLFHSAGTQLWATQTFLPVTAGGFIYIATVSVIPELLETNSGLKQSLLEMVALIVGVGVMVLVAIFE' A
#
# COMPACT_ATOMS: atom_id res chain seq x y z
N THR A 1 7.75 -17.22 0.75
CA THR A 1 6.60 -17.18 1.69
C THR A 1 5.62 -16.07 1.36
N THR A 2 6.10 -14.89 0.93
CA THR A 2 5.28 -13.74 0.48
C THR A 2 4.24 -14.10 -0.59
N ALA A 3 4.60 -14.87 -1.62
CA ALA A 3 3.67 -15.31 -2.66
C ALA A 3 2.53 -16.21 -2.14
N ILE A 4 2.82 -17.11 -1.19
CA ILE A 4 1.81 -17.97 -0.57
C ILE A 4 0.87 -17.13 0.30
N GLY A 5 1.40 -16.14 1.04
CA GLY A 5 0.59 -15.19 1.79
C GLY A 5 -0.37 -14.38 0.90
N ALA A 6 0.10 -13.96 -0.29
CA ALA A 6 -0.75 -13.27 -1.27
C ALA A 6 -1.85 -14.17 -1.83
N LEU A 7 -1.53 -15.42 -2.19
CA LEU A 7 -2.51 -16.40 -2.66
C LEU A 7 -3.57 -16.71 -1.61
N LEU A 8 -3.16 -16.92 -0.36
CA LEU A 8 -4.09 -17.17 0.75
C LEU A 8 -4.96 -15.94 1.03
N GLY A 9 -4.40 -14.73 1.03
CA GLY A 9 -5.16 -13.49 1.20
C GLY A 9 -6.21 -13.28 0.09
N CYS A 10 -5.86 -13.59 -1.15
CA CYS A 10 -6.79 -13.55 -2.29
C CYS A 10 -7.93 -14.57 -2.12
N LEU A 11 -7.59 -15.80 -1.72
CA LEU A 11 -8.56 -16.89 -1.55
C LEU A 11 -9.55 -16.58 -0.42
N ILE A 12 -9.05 -16.05 0.71
CA ILE A 12 -9.88 -15.56 1.81
C ILE A 12 -10.76 -14.40 1.34
N GLY A 13 -10.20 -13.39 0.65
CA GLY A 13 -10.97 -12.26 0.14
C GLY A 13 -12.13 -12.68 -0.78
N LEU A 14 -11.91 -13.67 -1.64
CA LEU A 14 -12.93 -14.21 -2.54
C LEU A 14 -14.08 -14.90 -1.77
N LEU A 15 -13.77 -15.60 -0.69
CA LEU A 15 -14.77 -16.24 0.19
C LEU A 15 -15.62 -15.20 0.95
N PHE A 16 -15.01 -14.11 1.40
CA PHE A 16 -15.75 -13.00 2.04
C PHE A 16 -16.62 -12.24 1.02
N HIS A 17 -16.16 -12.10 -0.22
CA HIS A 17 -16.96 -11.53 -1.29
C HIS A 17 -18.18 -12.41 -1.62
N SER A 18 -18.00 -13.73 -1.73
CA SER A 18 -19.10 -14.66 -2.05
C SER A 18 -20.12 -14.82 -0.91
N ALA A 19 -19.72 -14.59 0.35
CA ALA A 19 -20.61 -14.61 1.51
C ALA A 19 -21.51 -13.37 1.65
N GLY A 20 -21.43 -12.40 0.73
CA GLY A 20 -22.27 -11.20 0.73
C GLY A 20 -21.90 -10.15 1.80
N THR A 21 -20.86 -10.39 2.61
CA THR A 21 -20.38 -9.50 3.68
C THR A 21 -19.38 -8.44 3.19
N GLN A 22 -19.46 -8.09 1.91
CA GLN A 22 -18.59 -7.14 1.21
C GLN A 22 -18.38 -5.82 1.96
N LEU A 23 -19.43 -5.24 2.54
CA LEU A 23 -19.33 -3.98 3.28
C LEU A 23 -18.50 -4.11 4.57
N TRP A 24 -18.63 -5.23 5.27
CA TRP A 24 -17.94 -5.49 6.54
C TRP A 24 -16.47 -5.85 6.32
N ALA A 25 -16.21 -6.63 5.27
CA ALA A 25 -14.87 -6.97 4.84
C ALA A 25 -14.10 -5.71 4.42
N THR A 26 -14.67 -4.88 3.55
CA THR A 26 -14.07 -3.62 3.09
C THR A 26 -13.75 -2.69 4.27
N GLN A 27 -14.69 -2.46 5.19
CA GLN A 27 -14.48 -1.56 6.34
C GLN A 27 -13.43 -2.06 7.34
N THR A 28 -13.17 -3.36 7.41
CA THR A 28 -12.22 -3.96 8.37
C THR A 28 -10.84 -4.16 7.74
N PHE A 29 -10.77 -4.58 6.47
CA PHE A 29 -9.52 -4.92 5.81
C PHE A 29 -8.81 -3.70 5.20
N LEU A 30 -9.54 -2.72 4.65
CA LEU A 30 -8.95 -1.48 4.12
C LEU A 30 -8.08 -0.74 5.14
N PRO A 31 -8.52 -0.48 6.39
CA PRO A 31 -7.68 0.22 7.35
C PRO A 31 -6.44 -0.60 7.75
N VAL A 32 -6.52 -1.93 7.76
CA VAL A 32 -5.36 -2.80 8.05
C VAL A 32 -4.34 -2.77 6.90
N THR A 33 -4.80 -2.85 5.65
CA THR A 33 -3.91 -2.79 4.47
C THR A 33 -3.34 -1.40 4.22
N ALA A 34 -4.17 -0.36 4.31
CA ALA A 34 -3.73 1.03 4.19
C ALA A 34 -2.79 1.44 5.33
N GLY A 35 -3.11 1.07 6.58
CA GLY A 35 -2.27 1.34 7.73
C GLY A 35 -0.91 0.66 7.64
N GLY A 36 -0.85 -0.59 7.16
CA GLY A 36 0.40 -1.29 6.90
C GLY A 36 1.26 -0.60 5.83
N PHE A 37 0.66 -0.18 4.72
CA PHE A 37 1.38 0.52 3.65
C PHE A 37 1.93 1.88 4.12
N ILE A 38 1.12 2.66 4.86
CA ILE A 38 1.55 3.94 5.43
C ILE A 38 2.64 3.74 6.49
N TYR A 39 2.54 2.67 7.31
CA TYR A 39 3.58 2.35 8.30
C TYR A 39 4.92 2.01 7.64
N ILE A 40 4.92 1.16 6.61
CA ILE A 40 6.15 0.83 5.88
C ILE A 40 6.72 2.07 5.19
N ALA A 41 5.87 2.91 4.57
CA ALA A 41 6.31 4.15 3.93
C ALA A 41 6.95 5.12 4.93
N THR A 42 6.42 5.24 6.15
CA THR A 42 6.88 6.24 7.13
C THR A 42 8.00 5.78 8.04
N VAL A 43 8.02 4.50 8.43
CA VAL A 43 8.96 3.98 9.44
C VAL A 43 10.10 3.19 8.82
N SER A 44 9.96 2.70 7.59
CA SER A 44 11.07 2.08 6.87
C SER A 44 11.61 3.00 5.78
N VAL A 45 10.76 3.50 4.89
CA VAL A 45 11.23 4.25 3.71
C VAL A 45 11.73 5.65 4.08
N ILE A 46 11.00 6.46 4.86
CA ILE A 46 11.48 7.81 5.27
C ILE A 46 12.84 7.77 6.01
N PRO A 47 13.08 6.91 7.03
CA PRO A 47 14.38 6.87 7.69
C PRO A 47 15.48 6.29 6.79
N GLU A 48 15.18 5.31 5.94
CA GLU A 48 16.15 4.77 4.96
C GLU A 48 16.60 5.85 3.95
N LEU A 49 15.70 6.76 3.55
CA LEU A 49 15.99 7.93 2.73
C LEU A 49 16.82 9.01 3.44
N LEU A 50 16.85 9.02 4.78
CA LEU A 50 17.61 9.97 5.61
C LEU A 50 18.98 9.40 6.04
N GLU A 51 19.06 8.11 6.37
CA GLU A 51 20.31 7.45 6.76
C GLU A 51 21.23 7.19 5.55
N THR A 52 20.64 6.88 4.40
CA THR A 52 21.40 6.71 3.17
C THR A 52 21.76 8.11 2.65
N ASN A 53 23.01 8.54 2.88
CA ASN A 53 23.59 9.80 2.40
C ASN A 53 23.71 9.89 0.85
N SER A 54 22.72 9.40 0.11
CA SER A 54 22.52 9.63 -1.32
C SER A 54 22.00 11.05 -1.47
N GLY A 55 22.88 12.00 -1.76
CA GLY A 55 22.66 13.45 -1.58
C GLY A 55 21.24 13.95 -1.88
N LEU A 56 20.76 14.91 -1.07
CA LEU A 56 19.38 15.43 -0.97
C LEU A 56 18.52 15.45 -2.26
N LYS A 57 19.13 15.65 -3.43
CA LYS A 57 18.47 15.57 -4.74
C LYS A 57 17.87 14.20 -5.04
N GLN A 58 18.51 13.10 -4.63
CA GLN A 58 18.05 11.74 -4.89
C GLN A 58 16.88 11.35 -3.97
N SER A 59 17.01 11.63 -2.67
CA SER A 59 15.93 11.49 -1.69
C SER A 59 14.68 12.30 -2.10
N LEU A 60 14.87 13.53 -2.61
CA LEU A 60 13.77 14.35 -3.14
C LEU A 60 13.09 13.70 -4.35
N LEU A 61 13.86 13.10 -5.26
CA LEU A 61 13.32 12.43 -6.45
C LEU A 61 12.53 11.16 -6.07
N GLU A 62 12.98 10.42 -5.06
CA GLU A 62 12.27 9.25 -4.53
C GLU A 62 10.97 9.66 -3.81
N MET A 63 10.97 10.76 -3.06
CA MET A 63 9.75 11.33 -2.48
C MET A 63 8.76 11.77 -3.57
N VAL A 64 9.24 12.42 -4.64
CA VAL A 64 8.39 12.79 -5.78
C VAL A 64 7.86 11.54 -6.48
N ALA A 65 8.68 10.50 -6.67
CA ALA A 65 8.25 9.23 -7.25
C ALA A 65 7.16 8.55 -6.41
N LEU A 66 7.26 8.61 -5.07
CA LEU A 66 6.24 8.09 -4.16
C LEU A 66 4.91 8.87 -4.32
N ILE A 67 4.97 10.21 -4.37
CA ILE A 67 3.78 11.05 -4.60
C ILE A 67 3.16 10.77 -5.97
N VAL A 68 3.98 10.60 -7.01
CA VAL A 68 3.52 10.24 -8.36
C VAL A 68 2.84 8.87 -8.33
N GLY A 69 3.41 7.88 -7.64
CA GLY A 69 2.81 6.55 -7.50
C GLY A 69 1.43 6.58 -6.83
N VAL A 70 1.29 7.34 -5.75
CA VAL A 70 -0.01 7.57 -5.10
C VAL A 70 -0.97 8.31 -6.04
N GLY A 71 -0.48 9.32 -6.76
CA GLY A 71 -1.27 10.06 -7.76
C GLY A 71 -1.83 9.16 -8.86
N VAL A 72 -1.05 8.20 -9.36
CA VAL A 72 -1.52 7.21 -10.33
C VAL A 72 -2.62 6.33 -9.74
N MET A 73 -2.48 5.86 -8.49
CA MET A 73 -3.52 5.06 -7.82
C MET A 73 -4.83 5.85 -7.63
N VAL A 74 -4.74 7.13 -7.27
CA VAL A 74 -5.92 8.01 -7.14
C VAL A 74 -6.57 8.24 -8.51
N LEU A 75 -5.76 8.42 -9.56
CA LEU A 75 -6.27 8.56 -10.92
C LEU A 75 -7.02 7.28 -11.31
N VAL A 76 -6.44 6.10 -11.10
CA VAL A 76 -7.16 4.82 -11.34
C VAL A 76 -8.48 4.77 -10.58
N ALA A 77 -8.51 5.14 -9.29
CA ALA A 77 -9.73 5.11 -8.48
C ALA A 77 -10.83 6.11 -8.90
N ILE A 78 -10.50 7.17 -9.64
CA ILE A 78 -11.48 8.13 -10.18
C ILE A 78 -12.01 7.70 -11.55
N PHE A 79 -11.20 6.94 -12.31
CA PHE A 79 -11.55 6.44 -13.64
C PHE A 79 -12.12 5.01 -13.63
N GLU A 80 -11.94 4.27 -12.54
CA GLU A 80 -12.69 3.06 -12.17
C GLU A 80 -14.11 3.41 -11.70
#